data_AF-A0A733G8C0-F1
#
_entry.id   AF-A0A733G8C0-F1
#
_cell.length_a   1.000
_cell.length_b   1.000
_cell.length_c   1.000
_cell.angle_alpha   90.00
_cell.angle_beta   90.00
_cell.angle_gamma   90.00
#
_symmetry.space_group_name_H-M   'P 1'
#
loop_
_entity.id
_entity.type
_entity.pdbx_description
1 polymer ?
#
loop_
_entity_poly.entity_id
_entity_poly.type
_entity_poly.pdbx_seq_one_letter_code
_entity_poly.pdbx_strand_id
1 'polypeptide(L)'
;MSKIYQFPQGKEKQKLKREFAKIKRAPIHHKRKMLAMKVTGKLFYGIRFIVAGFADLSLLLAVTVCRGIIYLSVILGSFFLLLKYHTNGGVWDGSMYFCVAMIVLGLFDPNDVSEWHLFQRLFGVYHSRQKSKQHEQENEAD
;
A
#
# COMPACT_ATOMS: atom_id res chain seq x y z
N MET A 1 -4.22 -60.88 -19.17
CA MET A 1 -3.60 -60.90 -17.82
C MET A 1 -3.22 -59.46 -17.46
N SER A 2 -4.03 -58.77 -16.66
CA SER A 2 -3.82 -57.37 -16.29
C SER A 2 -2.65 -57.28 -15.31
N LYS A 3 -1.63 -56.47 -15.63
CA LYS A 3 -0.51 -56.19 -14.72
C LYS A 3 -1.05 -55.38 -13.55
N ILE A 4 -1.27 -56.03 -12.41
CA ILE A 4 -1.69 -55.38 -11.17
C ILE A 4 -0.54 -54.49 -10.71
N TYR A 5 -0.76 -53.17 -10.73
CA TYR A 5 0.21 -52.20 -10.25
C TYR A 5 0.32 -52.31 -8.73
N GLN A 6 1.44 -52.87 -8.26
CA GLN A 6 1.70 -53.05 -6.84
C GLN A 6 2.25 -51.74 -6.26
N PHE A 7 1.48 -51.14 -5.35
CA PHE A 7 1.93 -49.92 -4.65
C PHE A 7 3.19 -50.22 -3.83
N PRO A 8 4.25 -49.39 -3.92
CA PRO A 8 5.51 -49.65 -3.24
C PRO A 8 5.33 -49.65 -1.71
N GLN A 9 5.68 -50.76 -1.06
CA GLN A 9 5.58 -50.95 0.39
C GLN A 9 6.94 -50.83 1.08
N GLY A 10 6.92 -50.21 2.27
CA GLY A 10 8.02 -50.19 3.24
C GLY A 10 9.35 -49.61 2.73
N LYS A 11 10.22 -50.47 2.20
CA LYS A 11 11.60 -50.15 1.81
C LYS A 11 11.69 -49.34 0.52
N GLU A 12 10.81 -49.60 -0.45
CA GLU A 12 10.75 -48.83 -1.70
C GLU A 12 10.22 -47.42 -1.48
N LYS A 13 9.23 -47.26 -0.60
CA LYS A 13 8.75 -45.94 -0.15
C LYS A 13 9.86 -45.10 0.48
N GLN A 14 10.75 -45.71 1.27
CA GLN A 14 11.88 -44.98 1.87
C GLN A 14 12.95 -44.61 0.85
N LYS A 15 13.24 -45.47 -0.14
CA LYS A 15 14.14 -45.14 -1.25
C LYS A 15 13.60 -43.98 -2.09
N LEU A 16 12.34 -44.04 -2.49
CA LEU A 16 11.63 -42.95 -3.18
C LEU A 16 11.67 -41.66 -2.36
N LYS A 17 11.34 -41.71 -1.06
CA LYS A 17 11.44 -40.53 -0.18
C LYS A 17 12.86 -39.95 -0.10
N ARG A 18 13.90 -40.78 -0.08
CA ARG A 18 15.30 -40.33 -0.06
C ARG A 18 15.72 -39.70 -1.38
N GLU A 19 15.27 -40.23 -2.51
CA GLU A 19 15.51 -39.63 -3.83
C GLU A 19 14.76 -38.31 -3.99
N PHE A 20 13.47 -38.25 -3.63
CA PHE A 20 12.72 -37.00 -3.57
C PHE A 20 13.37 -35.98 -2.62
N ALA A 21 13.90 -36.41 -1.48
CA ALA A 21 14.61 -35.53 -0.56
C ALA A 21 15.94 -35.00 -1.14
N LYS A 22 16.67 -35.82 -1.92
CA LYS A 22 17.87 -35.37 -2.67
C LYS A 22 17.52 -34.34 -3.74
N ILE A 23 16.44 -34.57 -4.50
CA ILE A 23 15.96 -33.64 -5.53
C ILE A 23 15.44 -32.34 -4.89
N LYS A 24 14.74 -32.42 -3.77
CA LYS A 24 14.21 -31.26 -3.03
C LYS A 24 15.31 -30.46 -2.32
N ARG A 25 16.43 -31.11 -1.94
CA ARG A 25 17.64 -30.46 -1.40
C ARG A 25 18.62 -30.01 -2.49
N ALA A 26 18.30 -30.18 -3.78
CA ALA A 26 19.17 -29.74 -4.85
C ALA A 26 19.38 -28.20 -4.75
N PRO A 27 20.63 -27.71 -4.78
CA PRO A 27 20.96 -26.30 -4.57
C PRO A 27 20.29 -25.38 -5.59
N ILE A 28 19.91 -25.92 -6.75
CA ILE A 28 19.21 -25.23 -7.83
C ILE A 28 17.80 -24.79 -7.38
N HIS A 29 17.09 -25.60 -6.58
CA HIS A 29 15.74 -25.27 -6.12
C HIS A 29 15.78 -24.19 -5.02
N HIS A 30 16.82 -24.20 -4.19
CA HIS A 30 17.04 -23.17 -3.17
C HIS A 30 17.47 -21.84 -3.80
N LYS A 31 18.34 -21.87 -4.82
CA LYS A 31 18.71 -20.70 -5.63
C LYS A 31 17.51 -20.11 -6.37
N ARG A 32 16.68 -20.94 -7.03
CA ARG A 32 15.44 -20.48 -7.70
C ARG A 32 14.45 -19.86 -6.72
N LYS A 33 14.23 -20.48 -5.55
CA LYS A 33 13.35 -19.93 -4.51
C LYS A 33 13.87 -18.60 -3.97
N MET A 34 15.18 -18.48 -3.76
CA MET A 34 15.82 -17.24 -3.29
C MET A 34 15.76 -16.12 -4.35
N LEU A 35 15.90 -16.47 -5.62
CA LEU A 35 15.78 -15.53 -6.75
C LEU A 35 14.34 -15.07 -6.92
N ALA A 36 13.37 -15.99 -6.85
CA ALA A 36 11.94 -15.66 -6.85
C ALA A 36 11.58 -14.75 -5.66
N MET A 37 12.10 -15.02 -4.46
CA MET A 37 11.87 -14.21 -3.27
C MET A 37 12.50 -12.81 -3.37
N LYS A 38 13.66 -12.68 -4.02
CA LYS A 38 14.25 -11.38 -4.35
C LYS A 38 13.41 -10.60 -5.37
N VAL A 39 12.91 -11.28 -6.40
CA VAL A 39 12.08 -10.66 -7.44
C VAL A 39 10.73 -10.22 -6.87
N THR A 40 10.06 -11.07 -6.10
CA THR A 40 8.79 -10.70 -5.43
C THR A 40 9.01 -9.63 -4.37
N GLY A 41 10.14 -9.65 -3.66
CA GLY A 41 10.52 -8.57 -2.73
C GLY A 41 10.67 -7.23 -3.46
N LYS A 42 11.42 -7.18 -4.57
CA LYS A 42 11.56 -5.96 -5.39
C LYS A 42 10.23 -5.47 -5.95
N LEU A 43 9.39 -6.39 -6.44
CA LEU A 43 8.03 -6.09 -6.91
C LEU A 43 7.17 -5.53 -5.79
N PHE A 44 7.23 -6.08 -4.59
CA PHE A 44 6.49 -5.59 -3.43
C PHE A 44 6.92 -4.17 -3.05
N TYR A 45 8.22 -3.87 -3.05
CA TYR A 45 8.71 -2.50 -2.82
C TYR A 45 8.29 -1.54 -3.94
N GLY A 46 8.32 -1.98 -5.20
CA GLY A 46 7.83 -1.17 -6.33
C GLY A 46 6.34 -0.87 -6.22
N ILE A 47 5.51 -1.87 -5.92
CA ILE A 47 4.07 -1.69 -5.70
C ILE A 47 3.82 -0.76 -4.51
N ARG A 48 4.55 -0.93 -3.40
CA ARG A 48 4.45 -0.05 -2.23
C ARG A 48 4.80 1.41 -2.56
N PHE A 49 5.80 1.64 -3.41
CA PHE A 49 6.16 2.98 -3.88
C PHE A 49 5.03 3.60 -4.70
N ILE A 50 4.48 2.85 -5.65
CA ILE A 50 3.38 3.29 -6.51
C ILE A 50 2.14 3.60 -5.66
N VAL A 51 1.75 2.70 -4.76
CA VAL A 51 0.59 2.89 -3.88
C VAL A 51 0.77 4.12 -2.97
N ALA A 52 1.97 4.32 -2.40
CA ALA A 52 2.25 5.50 -1.58
C ALA A 52 2.16 6.80 -2.39
N GLY A 53 2.71 6.81 -3.62
CA GLY A 53 2.65 7.96 -4.51
C GLY A 53 1.22 8.28 -4.97
N PHE A 54 0.45 7.26 -5.35
CA PHE A 54 -0.97 7.43 -5.69
C PHE A 54 -1.78 7.92 -4.50
N ALA A 55 -1.54 7.41 -3.29
CA ALA A 55 -2.25 7.85 -2.09
C ALA A 55 -1.95 9.32 -1.76
N ASP A 56 -0.69 9.76 -1.85
CA ASP A 56 -0.33 11.17 -1.67
C ASP A 56 -0.98 12.06 -2.75
N LEU A 57 -1.00 11.62 -4.00
CA LEU A 57 -1.64 12.36 -5.09
C LEU A 57 -3.17 12.46 -4.90
N SER A 58 -3.82 11.36 -4.49
CA SER A 58 -5.25 11.33 -4.19
C SER A 58 -5.59 12.22 -3.00
N LEU A 59 -4.75 12.25 -1.97
CA LEU A 59 -4.92 13.15 -0.82
C LEU A 59 -4.80 14.61 -1.25
N LEU A 60 -3.78 14.93 -2.05
CA LEU A 60 -3.61 16.27 -2.62
C LEU A 60 -4.85 16.69 -3.41
N LEU A 61 -5.30 15.85 -4.34
CA LEU A 61 -6.47 16.13 -5.17
C LEU A 61 -7.72 16.35 -4.31
N ALA A 62 -7.93 15.53 -3.28
CA ALA A 62 -9.03 15.70 -2.33
C ALA A 62 -8.95 17.04 -1.60
N VAL A 63 -7.77 17.43 -1.09
CA VAL A 63 -7.56 18.73 -0.42
C VAL A 63 -7.79 19.89 -1.38
N THR A 64 -7.28 19.84 -2.62
CA THR A 64 -7.48 20.90 -3.62
C THR A 64 -8.96 21.09 -3.97
N VAL A 65 -9.71 20.00 -4.14
CA VAL A 65 -11.16 20.07 -4.40
C VAL A 65 -11.90 20.61 -3.19
N CYS A 66 -11.56 20.16 -1.97
CA CYS A 66 -12.19 20.67 -0.75
C CYS A 66 -11.90 22.16 -0.52
N ARG A 67 -10.69 22.62 -0.85
CA ARG A 67 -10.26 24.02 -0.79
C ARG A 67 -11.03 24.88 -1.79
N GLY A 68 -11.20 24.40 -3.02
CA GLY A 68 -11.93 25.11 -4.08
C GLY A 68 -13.40 25.38 -3.73
N ILE A 69 -14.00 24.56 -2.86
CA ILE A 69 -15.41 24.65 -2.47
C ILE A 69 -15.56 25.13 -1.02
N ILE A 70 -14.47 25.52 -0.34
CA ILE A 70 -14.44 25.73 1.11
C ILE A 70 -15.50 26.72 1.63
N TYR A 71 -15.71 27.83 0.93
CA TYR A 71 -16.67 28.85 1.33
C TYR A 71 -18.12 28.34 1.26
N LEU A 72 -18.41 27.46 0.30
CA LEU A 72 -19.73 26.87 0.15
C LEU A 72 -19.90 25.66 1.08
N SER A 73 -18.87 24.83 1.23
CA SER A 73 -18.89 23.59 2.00
C SER A 73 -18.88 23.82 3.52
N VAL A 74 -18.20 24.87 4.00
CA VAL A 74 -18.21 25.21 5.44
C VAL A 74 -19.57 25.71 5.87
N ILE A 75 -20.19 26.62 5.10
CA ILE A 75 -21.48 27.21 5.42
C ILE A 75 -22.60 26.16 5.29
N LEU A 76 -22.71 25.48 4.15
CA LEU A 76 -23.73 24.42 3.99
C LEU A 76 -23.45 23.21 4.88
N GLY A 77 -22.18 22.80 5.05
CA GLY A 77 -21.82 21.63 5.84
C GLY A 77 -22.10 21.82 7.33
N SER A 78 -21.85 23.02 7.88
CA SER A 78 -22.20 23.34 9.27
C SER A 78 -23.72 23.36 9.48
N PHE A 79 -24.46 23.93 8.54
CA PHE A 79 -25.92 23.95 8.57
C PHE A 79 -26.51 22.53 8.49
N PHE A 80 -25.97 21.70 7.60
CA PHE A 80 -26.40 20.30 7.44
C PHE A 80 -26.04 19.44 8.66
N LEU A 81 -24.88 19.67 9.29
CA LEU A 81 -24.49 19.03 10.55
C LEU A 81 -25.45 19.35 11.68
N LEU A 82 -25.83 20.62 11.85
CA LEU A 82 -26.79 21.04 12.88
C LEU A 82 -28.17 20.41 12.66
N LEU A 83 -28.69 20.48 11.43
CA LEU A 83 -29.97 19.86 11.07
C LEU A 83 -29.94 18.36 11.32
N LYS A 84 -28.88 17.68 10.88
CA LYS A 84 -28.75 16.24 11.00
C LYS A 84 -28.58 15.80 12.46
N TYR A 85 -27.81 16.55 13.25
CA TYR A 85 -27.67 16.30 14.68
C TYR A 85 -29.00 16.38 15.43
N HIS A 86 -29.80 17.42 15.15
CA HIS A 86 -31.11 17.59 15.79
C HIS A 86 -32.14 16.55 15.32
N THR A 87 -32.11 16.16 14.05
CA THR A 87 -33.03 15.13 13.52
C THR A 87 -32.67 13.71 13.97
N ASN A 88 -31.40 13.41 14.25
CA ASN A 88 -30.97 12.13 14.82
C ASN A 88 -31.07 12.07 16.35
N GLY A 89 -31.69 13.06 17.01
CA GLY A 89 -31.83 13.07 18.47
C GLY A 89 -30.49 13.22 19.20
N GLY A 90 -29.50 13.88 18.59
CA GLY A 90 -28.18 14.09 19.17
C GLY A 90 -27.19 12.95 18.96
N VAL A 91 -27.52 11.94 18.16
CA VAL A 91 -26.62 10.83 17.83
C VAL A 91 -25.81 11.14 16.58
N TRP A 92 -24.49 10.98 16.68
CA TRP A 92 -23.57 11.15 15.56
C TRP A 92 -23.65 9.96 14.61
N ASP A 93 -23.86 10.27 13.33
CA ASP A 93 -23.89 9.30 12.23
C ASP A 93 -22.59 9.35 11.40
N GLY A 94 -22.24 8.28 10.71
CA GLY A 94 -21.05 8.18 9.85
C GLY A 94 -20.95 9.29 8.81
N SER A 95 -22.08 9.74 8.29
CA SER A 95 -22.17 10.87 7.36
C SER A 95 -21.84 12.23 8.00
N MET A 96 -22.07 12.40 9.31
CA MET A 96 -21.68 13.61 10.05
C MET A 96 -20.16 13.64 10.24
N TYR A 97 -19.56 12.50 10.60
CA TYR A 97 -18.10 12.37 10.65
C TYR A 97 -17.46 12.65 9.29
N PHE A 98 -18.08 12.18 8.20
CA PHE A 98 -17.63 12.48 6.84
C PHE A 98 -17.72 13.99 6.52
N CYS A 99 -18.81 14.66 6.87
CA CYS A 99 -18.92 16.12 6.70
C CYS A 99 -17.84 16.89 7.47
N VAL A 100 -17.59 16.52 8.73
CA VAL A 100 -16.53 17.15 9.53
C VAL A 100 -15.16 16.90 8.90
N ALA A 101 -14.87 15.68 8.46
CA ALA A 101 -13.61 15.36 7.79
C ALA A 101 -13.41 16.19 6.52
N MET A 102 -14.44 16.38 5.69
CA MET A 102 -14.38 17.21 4.49
C MET A 102 -14.15 18.70 4.81
N ILE A 103 -14.79 19.22 5.86
CA ILE A 103 -14.57 20.59 6.32
C ILE A 103 -13.13 20.78 6.80
N VAL A 104 -12.62 19.84 7.60
CA VAL A 104 -11.24 19.87 8.10
C VAL A 104 -10.23 19.74 6.96
N LEU A 105 -10.47 18.85 6.00
CA LEU A 105 -9.62 18.71 4.81
C LEU A 105 -9.60 19.98 3.95
N GLY A 106 -10.71 20.70 3.86
CA GLY A 106 -10.79 21.97 3.14
C GLY A 106 -10.00 23.11 3.80
N LEU A 107 -9.79 23.06 5.12
CA LEU A 107 -9.04 24.09 5.85
C LEU A 107 -7.54 24.06 5.57
N PHE A 108 -7.00 22.91 5.15
CA PHE A 108 -5.58 22.80 4.83
C PHE A 108 -5.24 23.44 3.49
N ASP A 109 -4.07 24.10 3.43
CA ASP A 109 -3.54 24.58 2.16
C ASP A 109 -2.98 23.41 1.34
N PRO A 110 -3.39 23.24 0.07
CA PRO A 110 -2.85 22.19 -0.80
C PRO A 110 -1.33 22.26 -0.94
N ASN A 111 -0.74 23.46 -0.85
CA ASN A 111 0.71 23.63 -0.96
C ASN A 111 1.44 23.00 0.24
N ASP A 112 0.98 23.27 1.47
CA ASP A 112 1.57 22.69 2.68
C ASP A 112 1.41 21.16 2.73
N VAL A 113 0.24 20.66 2.32
CA VAL A 113 -0.04 19.20 2.28
C VAL A 113 0.84 18.49 1.24
N SER A 114 1.19 19.18 0.15
CA SER A 114 2.05 18.61 -0.89
C SER A 114 3.46 18.29 -0.39
N GLU A 115 3.97 19.08 0.56
CA GLU A 115 5.31 18.94 1.12
C GLU A 115 5.39 17.83 2.19
N TRP A 116 4.24 17.44 2.77
CA TRP A 116 4.22 16.45 3.85
C TRP A 116 4.56 15.04 3.36
N HIS A 117 4.24 14.70 2.10
CA HIS A 117 4.48 13.37 1.52
C HIS A 117 4.11 12.23 2.49
N LEU A 118 2.90 12.34 3.06
CA LEU A 118 2.52 11.66 4.29
C LEU A 118 2.52 10.14 4.13
N PHE A 119 2.01 9.63 3.01
CA PHE A 119 2.01 8.21 2.71
C PHE A 119 3.39 7.72 2.28
N GLN A 120 4.15 8.51 1.52
CA GLN A 120 5.55 8.19 1.23
C GLN A 120 6.42 8.10 2.49
N ARG A 121 6.17 8.93 3.51
CA ARG A 121 6.85 8.85 4.82
C ARG A 121 6.35 7.66 5.64
N LEU A 122 5.04 7.46 5.73
CA LEU A 122 4.43 6.33 6.46
C LEU A 122 4.92 4.97 5.94
N PHE A 123 5.04 4.85 4.62
CA PHE A 123 5.54 3.64 3.99
C PHE A 123 7.08 3.53 3.99
N GLY A 124 7.81 4.51 4.52
CA GLY A 124 9.27 4.52 4.60
C GLY A 124 9.97 4.73 3.26
N VAL A 125 9.22 5.18 2.26
CA VAL A 125 9.66 5.32 0.87
C VAL A 125 10.37 6.65 0.62
N TYR A 126 10.04 7.67 1.42
CA TYR A 126 10.53 9.05 1.26
C TYR A 126 12.06 9.17 1.35
N HIS A 127 12.70 8.50 2.32
CA HIS A 127 14.17 8.54 2.47
C HIS A 127 14.91 7.96 1.26
N SER A 128 14.35 6.95 0.59
CA SER A 128 14.97 6.35 -0.59
C SER A 128 14.94 7.30 -1.80
N ARG A 129 13.91 8.15 -1.89
CA ARG A 129 13.75 9.12 -2.98
C ARG A 129 14.62 10.37 -2.78
N GLN A 130 14.82 10.79 -1.54
CA GLN A 130 15.70 11.92 -1.21
C GLN A 130 17.18 11.57 -1.47
N LYS A 131 17.57 10.34 -1.16
CA LYS A 131 18.92 9.82 -1.41
C LYS A 131 19.23 9.65 -2.91
N SER A 132 18.24 9.26 -3.73
CA SER A 132 18.41 9.20 -5.19
C SER A 132 18.53 10.58 -5.83
N LYS A 133 17.75 11.56 -5.36
CA LYS A 133 17.85 12.95 -5.85
C LYS A 133 19.19 13.62 -5.52
N GLN A 134 19.76 13.35 -4.34
CA GLN A 134 21.11 13.82 -4.00
C GLN A 134 22.19 13.22 -4.90
N HIS A 135 22.08 11.93 -5.23
CA HIS A 135 23.03 11.25 -6.11
C HIS A 135 22.96 11.71 -7.58
N GLU A 136 21.79 12.15 -8.05
CA GLU A 136 21.63 12.74 -9.38
C GLU A 136 22.20 14.16 -9.45
N GLN A 137 22.01 14.97 -8.40
CA GLN A 137 22.58 16.32 -8.33
C GLN A 137 24.10 16.35 -8.20
N GLU A 138 24.70 15.34 -7.56
CA GLU A 138 26.16 15.20 -7.44
C GLU A 138 26.80 14.77 -8.78
N ASN A 139 26.08 14.05 -9.64
CA ASN A 139 26.56 13.63 -10.96
C ASN A 139 26.35 14.69 -12.07
N GLU A 140 25.51 15.71 -11.86
CA GLU A 140 25.36 16.84 -12.78
C GLU A 140 26.34 18.00 -12.48
N ALA A 141 27.07 17.92 -11.37
CA ALA A 141 28.02 18.94 -10.92
C ALA A 141 29.50 18.61 -11.25
N ASP A 142 29.78 17.41 -11.78
CA ASP A 142 31.07 16.94 -12.34
C ASP A 142 31.07 17.00 -13.88
#